data_AF-A0A954M855-F1
#
_entry.id   AF-A0A954M855-F1
#
_cell.length_a   1.000
_cell.length_b   1.000
_cell.length_c   1.000
_cell.angle_alpha   90.00
_cell.angle_beta   90.00
_cell.angle_gamma   90.00
#
_symmetry.space_group_name_H-M   'P 1'
#
loop_
_entity.id
_entity.type
_entity.pdbx_description
1 polymer ?
#
loop_
_entity_poly.entity_id
_entity_poly.type
_entity_poly.pdbx_seq_one_letter_code
_entity_poly.pdbx_strand_id
1 'polypeptide(L)'
;MHNFRWPDRNRLRNRRLLLVCCCALMLASCRSAQVDELPSTQPYVQAATAIEYPDLETPIESPARGTVRPVTLSSAAPDEYWDIHLEEVLHVALEHSKIFRDAGGVILRSPGNSRTHLDPAIQETDPRFGPQAALSAFDATFAASLFYENNDRALNNVFFGGGTRELVQKSGV
;
A
#
# COMPACT_ATOMS: atom_id res chain seq x y z
N MET A 1 65.10 -19.21 38.04
CA MET A 1 64.18 -18.55 39.00
C MET A 1 62.81 -18.42 38.34
N HIS A 2 61.86 -19.31 38.63
CA HIS A 2 60.48 -19.19 38.14
C HIS A 2 59.53 -19.16 39.35
N ASN A 3 58.97 -17.98 39.63
CA ASN A 3 58.00 -17.79 40.71
C ASN A 3 56.62 -18.26 40.26
N PHE A 4 56.12 -19.35 40.83
CA PHE A 4 54.77 -19.85 40.61
C PHE A 4 53.79 -19.04 41.47
N ARG A 5 53.00 -18.17 40.83
CA ARG A 5 52.00 -17.32 41.48
C ARG A 5 50.70 -18.09 41.63
N TRP A 6 50.30 -18.37 42.88
CA TRP A 6 49.04 -19.05 43.20
C TRP A 6 47.82 -18.30 42.62
N PRO A 7 46.85 -19.00 42.03
CA PRO A 7 45.66 -18.36 41.48
C PRO A 7 44.77 -17.84 42.63
N ASP A 8 44.43 -16.57 42.51
CA ASP A 8 43.67 -15.79 43.49
C ASP A 8 42.29 -16.42 43.74
N ARG A 9 42.11 -17.10 44.88
CA ARG A 9 40.88 -17.85 45.23
C ARG A 9 39.62 -16.97 45.16
N ASN A 10 39.77 -15.67 45.39
CA ASN A 10 38.69 -14.68 45.30
C ASN A 10 38.23 -14.42 43.87
N ARG A 11 39.13 -14.47 42.87
CA ARG A 11 38.75 -14.32 41.45
C ARG A 11 37.93 -15.51 40.95
N LEU A 12 38.27 -16.73 41.38
CA LEU A 12 37.51 -17.93 41.02
C LEU A 12 36.12 -17.95 41.66
N ARG A 13 36.00 -17.50 42.92
CA ARG A 13 34.71 -17.36 43.61
C ARG A 13 33.82 -16.32 42.92
N ASN A 14 34.37 -15.17 42.55
CA ASN A 14 33.61 -14.11 41.88
C ASN A 14 33.16 -14.52 40.46
N ARG A 15 33.97 -15.27 39.71
CA ARG A 15 33.57 -15.81 38.39
C ARG A 15 32.43 -16.83 38.50
N ARG A 16 32.46 -17.69 39.51
CA ARG A 16 31.36 -18.64 39.79
C ARG A 16 30.08 -17.90 40.18
N LEU A 17 30.19 -16.87 41.02
CA LEU A 17 29.04 -16.07 41.43
C LEU A 17 28.41 -15.32 40.26
N LEU A 18 29.25 -14.77 39.36
CA LEU A 18 28.81 -14.07 38.16
C LEU A 18 28.16 -15.03 37.14
N LEU A 19 28.70 -16.25 36.97
CA LEU A 19 28.08 -17.29 36.14
C LEU A 19 26.71 -17.73 36.67
N VAL A 20 26.57 -17.92 37.99
CA VAL A 20 25.28 -18.27 38.61
C VAL A 20 24.28 -17.13 38.43
N CYS A 21 24.70 -15.87 38.57
CA CYS A 21 23.84 -14.71 38.38
C CYS A 21 23.38 -14.56 36.92
N CYS A 22 24.28 -14.77 35.93
CA CYS A 22 23.92 -14.79 34.51
C CYS A 22 22.95 -15.92 34.16
N CYS A 23 23.16 -17.14 34.70
CA CYS A 23 22.21 -18.23 34.48
C CYS A 23 20.82 -17.93 35.08
N ALA A 24 20.77 -17.30 36.26
CA ALA A 24 19.51 -16.91 36.88
C ALA A 24 18.75 -15.84 36.06
N LEU A 25 19.46 -14.87 35.49
CA LEU A 25 18.87 -13.85 34.60
C LEU A 25 18.33 -14.44 33.29
N MET A 26 19.03 -15.43 32.72
CA MET A 26 18.57 -16.14 31.52
C MET A 26 17.31 -16.99 31.80
N LEU A 27 17.27 -17.68 32.94
CA LEU A 27 16.10 -18.48 33.35
C LEU A 27 14.88 -17.60 33.67
N ALA A 28 15.08 -16.39 34.21
CA ALA A 28 14.01 -15.43 34.48
C ALA A 28 13.43 -14.78 33.20
N SER A 29 14.15 -14.82 32.08
CA SER A 29 13.74 -14.20 30.81
C SER A 29 12.91 -15.14 29.91
N CYS A 30 12.73 -16.41 30.28
CA CYS A 30 11.90 -17.38 29.55
C CYS A 30 10.42 -17.34 29.93
N ARG A 31 9.93 -16.30 30.62
CA ARG A 31 8.49 -16.02 30.58
C ARG A 31 8.18 -15.40 29.23
N SER A 32 7.84 -16.24 28.25
CA SER A 32 7.10 -15.78 27.09
C SER A 32 5.93 -14.95 27.61
N ALA A 33 5.91 -13.67 27.26
CA ALA A 33 4.66 -12.95 27.22
C ALA A 33 3.81 -13.71 26.20
N GLN A 34 3.05 -14.69 26.69
CA GLN A 34 1.93 -15.22 25.95
C GLN A 34 1.08 -13.98 25.69
N VAL A 35 1.07 -13.53 24.44
CA VAL A 35 0.09 -12.56 24.00
C VAL A 35 -1.21 -13.33 24.16
N ASP A 36 -1.89 -13.12 25.29
CA ASP A 36 -3.19 -13.70 25.50
C ASP A 36 -4.03 -13.30 24.29
N GLU A 37 -4.49 -14.32 23.57
CA GLU A 37 -5.46 -14.18 22.51
C GLU A 37 -6.64 -13.44 23.15
N LEU A 38 -6.76 -12.14 22.84
CA LEU A 38 -7.78 -11.29 23.44
C LEU A 38 -9.12 -11.98 23.18
N PRO A 39 -9.92 -12.28 24.21
CA PRO A 39 -11.21 -12.92 24.00
C PRO A 39 -11.99 -12.11 22.97
N SER A 40 -12.55 -12.80 21.98
CA SER A 40 -13.31 -12.24 20.85
C SER A 40 -14.56 -11.42 21.27
N THR A 41 -14.75 -11.23 22.57
CA THR A 41 -15.78 -10.45 23.25
C THR A 41 -15.36 -9.00 23.49
N GLN A 42 -14.22 -8.55 22.96
CA GLN A 42 -13.91 -7.12 22.96
C GLN A 42 -14.79 -6.41 21.92
N PRO A 43 -15.74 -5.54 22.32
CA PRO A 43 -16.67 -4.90 21.39
C PRO A 43 -15.95 -4.07 20.33
N TYR A 44 -14.75 -3.55 20.63
CA TYR A 44 -13.91 -2.85 19.67
C TYR A 44 -13.36 -3.75 18.56
N VAL A 45 -12.96 -4.99 18.89
CA VAL A 45 -12.45 -5.94 17.87
C VAL A 45 -13.58 -6.34 16.94
N GLN A 46 -14.74 -6.68 17.49
CA GLN A 46 -15.92 -6.98 16.69
C GLN A 46 -16.35 -5.79 15.82
N ALA A 47 -16.38 -4.57 16.36
CA ALA A 47 -16.69 -3.37 15.59
C ALA A 47 -15.65 -3.07 14.50
N ALA A 48 -14.36 -3.31 14.77
CA ALA A 48 -13.28 -3.11 13.80
C ALA A 48 -13.26 -4.17 12.69
N THR A 49 -13.76 -5.38 12.94
CA THR A 49 -13.80 -6.48 11.95
C THR A 49 -15.19 -6.71 11.34
N ALA A 50 -16.21 -6.01 11.82
CA ALA A 50 -17.56 -6.14 11.29
C ALA A 50 -17.61 -5.58 9.87
N ILE A 51 -18.23 -6.35 8.96
CA ILE A 51 -18.53 -5.87 7.62
C ILE A 51 -19.72 -4.93 7.75
N GLU A 52 -19.51 -3.65 7.44
CA GLU A 52 -20.59 -2.68 7.31
C GLU A 52 -21.32 -2.94 6.00
N TYR A 53 -22.62 -3.26 6.10
CA TYR A 53 -23.49 -3.40 4.94
C TYR A 53 -24.32 -2.12 4.81
N PRO A 54 -24.40 -1.52 3.62
CA PRO A 54 -25.24 -0.35 3.43
C PRO A 54 -26.71 -0.73 3.68
N ASP A 55 -27.43 0.10 4.42
CA ASP A 55 -28.86 -0.06 4.65
C ASP A 55 -29.64 0.10 3.34
N LEU A 56 -29.91 -1.01 2.65
CA LEU A 56 -30.65 -1.03 1.37
C LEU A 56 -32.12 -0.64 1.53
N GLU A 57 -32.68 -0.82 2.72
CA GLU A 57 -34.10 -0.57 3.03
C GLU A 57 -34.37 0.87 3.46
N THR A 58 -33.35 1.62 3.92
CA THR A 58 -33.56 3.02 4.26
C THR A 58 -33.56 3.85 3.00
N PRO A 59 -34.64 4.61 2.75
CA PRO A 59 -34.70 5.35 1.54
C PRO A 59 -33.69 6.51 1.57
N ILE A 60 -32.51 6.40 0.94
CA ILE A 60 -31.57 7.55 0.78
C ILE A 60 -32.34 8.72 0.18
N GLU A 61 -32.53 9.80 0.94
CA GLU A 61 -33.05 11.07 0.44
C GLU A 61 -32.02 11.71 -0.48
N SER A 62 -31.87 11.14 -1.67
CA SER A 62 -31.03 11.66 -2.72
C SER A 62 -31.88 12.55 -3.63
N PRO A 63 -31.41 13.75 -4.01
CA PRO A 63 -32.03 14.51 -5.09
C PRO A 63 -32.11 13.70 -6.41
N ALA A 64 -31.33 12.62 -6.54
CA ALA A 64 -31.40 11.69 -7.66
C ALA A 64 -32.69 10.83 -7.72
N ARG A 65 -33.51 10.82 -6.66
CA ARG A 65 -34.78 10.05 -6.66
C ARG A 65 -35.80 10.49 -7.70
N GLY A 66 -35.69 11.72 -8.18
CA GLY A 66 -36.52 12.24 -9.27
C GLY A 66 -35.80 12.27 -10.62
N THR A 67 -34.55 11.82 -10.71
CA THR A 67 -33.78 11.88 -11.97
C THR A 67 -33.96 10.61 -12.77
N VAL A 68 -33.93 10.73 -14.09
CA VAL A 68 -33.92 9.58 -15.01
C VAL A 68 -32.70 8.70 -14.73
N ARG A 69 -32.86 7.38 -14.90
CA ARG A 69 -31.77 6.41 -14.73
C ARG A 69 -30.57 6.81 -15.61
N PRO A 70 -29.33 6.72 -15.10
CA PRO A 70 -28.14 6.99 -15.91
C PRO A 70 -28.10 6.13 -17.18
N VAL A 71 -27.62 6.71 -18.28
CA VAL A 71 -27.37 6.00 -19.54
C VAL A 71 -26.30 4.95 -19.31
N THR A 72 -26.59 3.68 -19.65
CA THR A 72 -25.64 2.57 -19.58
C THR A 72 -25.25 2.12 -20.99
N LEU A 73 -24.16 1.36 -21.12
CA LEU A 73 -23.75 0.78 -22.42
C LEU A 73 -24.83 -0.14 -23.03
N SER A 74 -25.72 -0.67 -22.19
CA SER A 74 -26.85 -1.51 -22.58
C SER A 74 -28.13 -0.72 -22.90
N SER A 75 -28.14 0.60 -22.65
CA SER A 75 -29.28 1.45 -22.98
C SER A 75 -29.20 1.91 -24.43
N ALA A 76 -30.35 2.22 -25.03
CA ALA A 76 -30.39 2.79 -26.37
C ALA A 76 -29.53 4.08 -26.42
N ALA A 77 -28.79 4.26 -27.51
CA ALA A 77 -28.05 5.50 -27.73
C ALA A 77 -29.02 6.70 -27.64
N PRO A 78 -28.62 7.83 -27.06
CA PRO A 78 -29.46 9.01 -26.99
C PRO A 78 -29.93 9.40 -28.40
N ASP A 79 -31.22 9.65 -28.54
CA ASP A 79 -31.82 10.03 -29.84
C ASP A 79 -31.34 11.41 -30.32
N GLU A 80 -30.91 12.27 -29.38
CA GLU A 80 -30.52 13.65 -29.66
C GLU A 80 -29.19 13.99 -28.96
N TYR A 81 -28.25 14.51 -29.73
CA TYR A 81 -27.01 15.06 -29.22
C TYR A 81 -27.20 16.56 -28.98
N TRP A 82 -26.80 17.04 -27.80
CA TRP A 82 -26.87 18.46 -27.48
C TRP A 82 -25.57 19.16 -27.88
N ASP A 83 -25.63 19.97 -28.93
CA ASP A 83 -24.55 20.87 -29.32
C ASP A 83 -24.54 22.08 -28.39
N ILE A 84 -23.54 22.13 -27.49
CA ILE A 84 -23.37 23.21 -26.51
C ILE A 84 -21.94 23.76 -26.58
N HIS A 85 -21.79 25.08 -26.50
CA HIS A 85 -20.48 25.72 -26.45
C HIS A 85 -19.83 25.59 -25.07
N LEU A 86 -18.50 25.52 -25.02
CA LEU A 86 -17.75 25.37 -23.76
C LEU A 86 -18.09 26.44 -22.71
N GLU A 87 -18.31 27.69 -23.15
CA GLU A 87 -18.69 28.79 -22.24
C GLU A 87 -20.02 28.52 -21.55
N GLU A 88 -20.99 28.00 -22.28
CA GLU A 88 -22.32 27.69 -21.79
C GLU A 88 -22.29 26.46 -20.85
N VAL A 89 -21.46 25.45 -21.17
CA VAL A 89 -21.17 24.33 -20.26
C VAL A 89 -20.59 24.82 -18.93
N LEU A 90 -19.62 25.74 -18.99
CA LEU A 90 -19.03 26.32 -17.79
C LEU A 90 -20.07 27.12 -16.99
N HIS A 91 -20.91 27.91 -17.66
CA HIS A 91 -21.96 28.66 -17.00
C HIS A 91 -22.93 27.76 -16.24
N VAL A 92 -23.48 26.75 -16.93
CA VAL A 92 -24.42 25.77 -16.35
C VAL A 92 -23.77 25.00 -15.19
N ALA A 93 -22.51 24.58 -15.36
CA ALA A 93 -21.78 23.86 -14.32
C ALA A 93 -21.57 24.73 -13.06
N LEU A 94 -21.20 26.00 -13.23
CA LEU A 94 -20.98 26.91 -12.10
C LEU A 94 -22.31 27.31 -11.43
N GLU A 95 -23.39 27.47 -12.19
CA GLU A 95 -24.72 27.85 -11.67
C GLU A 95 -25.35 26.74 -10.82
N HIS A 96 -25.25 25.48 -11.25
CA HIS A 96 -25.89 24.35 -10.57
C HIS A 96 -24.99 23.58 -9.60
N SER A 97 -23.68 23.87 -9.56
CA SER A 97 -22.77 23.20 -8.63
C SER A 97 -22.98 23.68 -7.20
N LYS A 98 -23.34 22.74 -6.31
CA LYS A 98 -23.48 23.00 -4.87
C LYS A 98 -22.14 22.97 -4.13
N ILE A 99 -21.15 22.24 -4.65
CA ILE A 99 -19.83 22.05 -4.03
C ILE A 99 -18.77 22.14 -5.13
N PHE A 100 -17.80 23.02 -4.93
CA PHE A 100 -16.60 23.09 -5.75
C PHE A 100 -15.50 22.26 -5.08
N ARG A 101 -15.14 21.13 -5.70
CA ARG A 101 -14.03 20.29 -5.26
C ARG A 101 -12.80 20.63 -6.11
N ASP A 102 -11.60 20.53 -5.54
CA ASP A 102 -10.36 20.78 -6.29
C ASP A 102 -10.21 19.71 -7.38
N ALA A 103 -10.34 20.11 -8.65
CA ALA A 103 -10.22 19.24 -9.80
C ALA A 103 -8.78 19.16 -10.33
N GLY A 104 -7.78 19.45 -9.48
CA GLY A 104 -6.37 19.48 -9.87
C GLY A 104 -5.90 20.86 -10.33
N GLY A 105 -6.66 21.91 -9.98
CA GLY A 105 -6.33 23.31 -10.24
C GLY A 105 -6.75 24.13 -9.03
N VAL A 106 -5.88 25.02 -8.55
CA VAL A 106 -6.08 25.81 -7.32
C VAL A 106 -7.24 26.80 -7.52
N ILE A 107 -8.47 26.31 -7.42
CA ILE A 107 -9.69 27.11 -7.52
C ILE A 107 -10.19 27.45 -6.10
N LEU A 108 -9.87 26.61 -5.10
CA LEU A 108 -10.22 26.82 -3.70
C LEU A 108 -9.04 26.54 -2.77
N ARG A 109 -8.82 27.46 -1.81
CA ARG A 109 -7.76 27.32 -0.79
C ARG A 109 -7.99 26.16 0.19
N SER A 110 -9.23 25.72 0.39
CA SER A 110 -9.58 24.61 1.29
C SER A 110 -10.97 24.01 0.97
N PRO A 111 -11.13 23.26 -0.12
CA PRO A 111 -12.39 22.57 -0.44
C PRO A 111 -12.75 21.47 0.58
N GLY A 112 -11.76 20.96 1.34
CA GLY A 112 -11.99 19.96 2.40
C GLY A 112 -12.81 20.43 3.60
N ASN A 113 -13.15 21.73 3.70
CA ASN A 113 -14.00 22.25 4.78
C ASN A 113 -15.51 22.19 4.49
N SER A 114 -15.92 21.93 3.24
CA SER A 114 -17.33 21.77 2.89
C SER A 114 -17.71 20.29 3.01
N ARG A 115 -18.31 19.93 4.16
CA ARG A 115 -18.71 18.55 4.42
C ARG A 115 -20.03 18.21 3.74
N THR A 116 -20.08 17.04 3.12
CA THR A 116 -21.24 16.54 2.37
C THR A 116 -21.57 15.12 2.80
N HIS A 117 -22.81 14.68 2.61
CA HIS A 117 -23.19 13.28 2.84
C HIS A 117 -22.43 12.29 1.95
N LEU A 118 -21.77 12.76 0.89
CA LEU A 118 -20.95 11.95 -0.01
C LEU A 118 -19.50 11.79 0.46
N ASP A 119 -19.06 12.52 1.49
CA ASP A 119 -17.68 12.46 1.95
C ASP A 119 -17.24 11.06 2.42
N PRO A 120 -18.08 10.26 3.12
CA PRO A 120 -17.75 8.87 3.45
C PRO A 120 -17.54 8.03 2.18
N ALA A 121 -18.44 8.15 1.20
CA ALA A 121 -18.34 7.44 -0.07
C ALA A 121 -17.06 7.83 -0.84
N ILE A 122 -16.63 9.09 -0.76
CA ILE A 122 -15.39 9.57 -1.41
C ILE A 122 -14.16 8.98 -0.73
N GLN A 123 -14.14 8.91 0.61
CA GLN A 123 -13.04 8.28 1.34
C GLN A 123 -12.98 6.77 1.08
N GLU A 124 -14.12 6.10 0.99
CA GLU A 124 -14.21 4.67 0.69
C GLU A 124 -13.77 4.32 -0.73
N THR A 125 -14.08 5.19 -1.69
CA THR A 125 -13.74 5.00 -3.11
C THR A 125 -12.35 5.53 -3.48
N ASP A 126 -11.62 6.15 -2.54
CA ASP A 126 -10.27 6.67 -2.79
C ASP A 126 -9.30 5.52 -3.13
N PRO A 127 -8.71 5.50 -4.34
CA PRO A 127 -7.80 4.42 -4.77
C PRO A 127 -6.42 4.50 -4.10
N ARG A 128 -6.07 5.61 -3.45
CA ARG A 128 -4.76 5.79 -2.79
C ARG A 128 -4.81 5.45 -1.30
N PHE A 129 -5.89 5.86 -0.63
CA PHE A 129 -6.00 5.77 0.83
C PHE A 129 -7.28 5.09 1.32
N GLY A 130 -8.16 4.66 0.42
CA GLY A 130 -9.39 3.97 0.76
C GLY A 130 -9.16 2.54 1.26
N PRO A 131 -10.18 1.90 1.84
CA PRO A 131 -10.12 0.53 2.35
C PRO A 131 -9.74 -0.48 1.25
N GLN A 132 -10.24 -0.30 0.03
CA GLN A 132 -9.89 -1.16 -1.11
C GLN A 132 -8.42 -1.00 -1.52
N ALA A 133 -7.86 0.21 -1.39
CA ALA A 133 -6.44 0.43 -1.63
C ALA A 133 -5.59 -0.35 -0.61
N ALA A 134 -5.98 -0.31 0.67
CA ALA A 134 -5.31 -1.06 1.74
C ALA A 134 -5.38 -2.58 1.50
N LEU A 135 -6.52 -3.10 1.04
CA LEU A 135 -6.66 -4.52 0.68
C LEU A 135 -5.83 -4.89 -0.55
N SER A 136 -5.82 -4.04 -1.59
CA SER A 136 -5.03 -4.28 -2.81
C SER A 136 -3.52 -4.30 -2.58
N ALA A 137 -3.04 -3.63 -1.54
CA ALA A 137 -1.63 -3.66 -1.16
C ALA A 137 -1.15 -5.05 -0.73
N PHE A 138 -2.08 -5.96 -0.39
CA PHE A 138 -1.80 -7.35 -0.05
C PHE A 138 -2.08 -8.32 -1.21
N ASP A 139 -2.49 -7.83 -2.39
CA ASP A 139 -2.62 -8.68 -3.56
C ASP A 139 -1.24 -9.19 -4.00
N ALA A 140 -1.17 -10.46 -4.38
CA ALA A 140 0.06 -11.07 -4.83
C ALA A 140 0.53 -10.42 -6.15
N THR A 141 1.77 -9.95 -6.17
CA THR A 141 2.42 -9.47 -7.40
C THR A 141 3.37 -10.55 -7.93
N PHE A 142 3.14 -11.01 -9.17
CA PHE A 142 4.03 -11.94 -9.85
C PHE A 142 4.78 -11.20 -10.95
N ALA A 143 6.11 -11.15 -10.84
CA ALA A 143 6.98 -10.59 -11.86
C ALA A 143 8.01 -11.65 -12.28
N ALA A 144 8.07 -11.95 -13.57
CA ALA A 144 9.08 -12.80 -14.18
C ALA A 144 9.81 -12.01 -15.26
N SER A 145 11.14 -12.11 -15.29
CA SER A 145 11.97 -11.52 -16.34
C SER A 145 12.88 -12.59 -16.92
N LEU A 146 13.00 -12.63 -18.25
CA LEU A 146 13.90 -13.51 -18.97
C LEU A 146 14.78 -12.63 -19.85
N PHE A 147 16.07 -12.62 -19.57
CA PHE A 147 17.05 -11.88 -20.36
C PHE A 147 17.84 -12.87 -21.21
N TYR A 148 17.75 -12.73 -22.53
CA TYR A 148 18.55 -13.49 -23.49
C TYR A 148 19.23 -12.50 -24.43
N GLU A 149 20.55 -12.40 -24.32
CA GLU A 149 21.36 -11.53 -25.15
C GLU A 149 22.40 -12.34 -25.94
N ASN A 150 22.44 -12.12 -27.25
CA ASN A 150 23.48 -12.60 -28.14
C ASN A 150 24.09 -11.39 -28.85
N ASN A 151 25.17 -10.84 -28.27
CA ASN A 151 25.83 -9.64 -28.78
C ASN A 151 27.12 -10.03 -29.50
N ASP A 152 26.99 -10.39 -30.77
CA ASP A 152 28.11 -10.76 -31.61
C ASP A 152 28.71 -9.51 -32.27
N ARG A 153 30.03 -9.31 -32.10
CA ARG A 153 30.73 -8.14 -32.63
C ARG A 153 31.82 -8.58 -33.62
N ALA A 154 31.67 -8.17 -34.87
CA ALA A 154 32.73 -8.30 -35.87
C ALA A 154 33.81 -7.23 -35.62
N LEU A 155 35.05 -7.66 -35.42
CA LEU A 155 36.18 -6.76 -35.20
C LEU A 155 36.92 -6.51 -36.52
N ASN A 156 37.15 -5.23 -36.84
CA ASN A 156 37.92 -4.84 -38.03
C ASN A 156 39.46 -4.97 -37.84
N ASN A 157 39.92 -5.53 -36.73
CA ASN A 157 41.34 -5.83 -36.51
C ASN A 157 41.51 -7.08 -35.65
N VAL A 158 42.25 -8.06 -36.16
CA VAL A 158 42.46 -9.39 -35.54
C VAL A 158 43.40 -9.31 -34.32
N PHE A 159 44.26 -8.29 -34.27
CA PHE A 159 45.27 -8.15 -33.23
C PHE A 159 44.67 -7.75 -31.87
N PHE A 160 43.71 -6.82 -31.86
CA PHE A 160 43.01 -6.39 -30.63
C PHE A 160 41.91 -7.38 -30.18
N GLY A 161 41.60 -8.40 -30.99
CA GLY A 161 40.63 -9.45 -30.69
C GLY A 161 41.22 -10.73 -30.08
N GLY A 162 42.48 -10.72 -29.65
CA GLY A 162 43.13 -11.91 -29.07
C GLY A 162 43.33 -13.07 -30.05
N GLY A 163 43.31 -12.80 -31.37
CA GLY A 163 43.46 -13.81 -32.43
C GLY A 163 42.15 -14.18 -33.16
N THR A 164 40.99 -13.65 -32.75
CA THR A 164 39.72 -13.86 -33.45
C THR A 164 39.24 -12.59 -34.17
N ARG A 165 38.44 -12.79 -35.23
CA ARG A 165 37.80 -11.71 -36.02
C ARG A 165 36.37 -11.41 -35.57
N GLU A 166 35.87 -12.23 -34.66
CA GLU A 166 34.49 -12.25 -34.21
C GLU A 166 34.50 -12.53 -32.70
N LEU A 167 33.90 -11.60 -31.95
CA LEU A 167 33.66 -11.76 -30.52
C LEU A 167 32.22 -12.18 -30.34
N VAL A 168 32.02 -13.46 -30.00
CA VAL A 168 30.71 -14.03 -29.68
C VAL A 168 30.49 -13.87 -28.19
N GLN A 169 29.60 -12.94 -27.81
CA GLN A 169 29.25 -12.72 -26.41
C GLN A 169 27.82 -13.21 -26.17
N LYS A 170 27.74 -14.38 -25.54
CA LYS A 170 26.49 -14.98 -25.07
C LYS A 170 26.42 -14.81 -23.57
N SER A 171 25.35 -14.19 -23.08
CA SER A 171 25.08 -14.08 -21.65
C SER A 171 23.62 -14.47 -21.40
N GLY A 172 23.45 -15.55 -20.65
CA GLY A 172 22.20 -15.93 -20.01
C GLY A 172 22.50 -16.17 -18.54
N VAL A 173 21.64 -15.64 -17.66
CA VAL A 173 21.63 -15.99 -16.23
C VAL A 173 20.62 -17.10 -16.03
#